data_AF-A0ABD1PRW4-F1
#
_entry.id   AF-A0ABD1PRW4-F1
#
_cell.length_a   1.000
_cell.length_b   1.000
_cell.length_c   1.000
_cell.angle_alpha   90.00
_cell.angle_beta   90.00
_cell.angle_gamma   90.00
#
_symmetry.space_group_name_H-M   'P 1'
#
loop_
_entity.id
_entity.type
_entity.pdbx_description
1 polymer ?
#
loop_
_entity_poly.entity_id
_entity_poly.type
_entity_poly.pdbx_seq_one_letter_code
_entity_poly.pdbx_strand_id
1 'polypeptide(L)'
;MISPYFYFSDIAISSKMWWLELVTTNEALDDTHTDVCFYYLRKLLRYGPGIKINATTTDFAFDSLVRRLYDDFSKDPLVLVKQTSLLSYPIGLYMPCNTSWREVDHVLMPLRMYNFVHWILCHFDIKEMCLNTYNSYTKIVKEPVILEAVRPFSVMIPYLLFHTGFFEGKNIPEHEALKPLVVKMVPKLLQQKNDGDCGIYVIKYAEYFINEMLKEMPKIFNIAQVRKHLATRLYVYAKKKQVENYDTDNDWVPKDV
;
A
#
# COMPACT_ATOMS: atom_id res chain seq x y z
N MET A 1 -15.92 -19.22 14.06
CA MET A 1 -15.16 -19.42 12.82
C MET A 1 -16.11 -19.39 11.63
N ILE A 2 -15.73 -18.72 10.56
CA ILE A 2 -16.39 -18.75 9.25
C ILE A 2 -15.87 -20.00 8.52
N SER A 3 -16.73 -20.74 7.82
CA SER A 3 -16.34 -21.88 6.99
C SER A 3 -17.29 -22.00 5.79
N PRO A 4 -16.78 -22.12 4.54
CA PRO A 4 -15.37 -22.00 4.15
C PRO A 4 -14.80 -20.59 4.42
N TYR A 5 -13.48 -20.47 4.55
CA TYR A 5 -12.80 -19.19 4.79
C TYR A 5 -12.94 -18.24 3.60
N PHE A 6 -12.95 -16.93 3.87
CA PHE A 6 -12.85 -15.93 2.81
C PHE A 6 -11.39 -15.70 2.46
N TYR A 7 -11.00 -15.99 1.23
CA TYR A 7 -9.62 -15.81 0.75
C TYR A 7 -9.48 -14.51 -0.03
N PHE A 8 -8.47 -13.73 0.36
CA PHE A 8 -8.00 -12.55 -0.37
C PHE A 8 -6.51 -12.76 -0.60
N SER A 9 -6.11 -13.21 -1.80
CA SER A 9 -4.75 -13.72 -2.02
C SER A 9 -4.46 -14.90 -1.05
N ASP A 10 -3.27 -14.92 -0.46
CA ASP A 10 -2.78 -15.80 0.60
C ASP A 10 -3.39 -15.51 1.99
N ILE A 11 -4.23 -14.49 2.14
CA ILE A 11 -4.84 -14.13 3.43
C ILE A 11 -6.19 -14.83 3.58
N ALA A 12 -6.29 -15.72 4.57
CA ALA A 12 -7.52 -16.45 4.90
C ALA A 12 -8.25 -15.82 6.10
N ILE A 13 -9.43 -15.23 5.84
CA ILE A 13 -10.28 -14.66 6.87
C ILE A 13 -11.26 -15.72 7.38
N SER A 14 -10.99 -16.20 8.58
CA SER A 14 -11.76 -17.23 9.28
C SER A 14 -12.49 -16.71 10.52
N SER A 15 -12.12 -15.53 11.04
CA SER A 15 -12.71 -14.96 12.25
C SER A 15 -13.84 -13.98 11.92
N LYS A 16 -14.95 -14.07 12.67
CA LYS A 16 -16.00 -13.05 12.65
C LYS A 16 -15.52 -11.74 13.30
N MET A 17 -14.54 -11.82 14.21
CA MET A 17 -13.98 -10.64 14.89
C MET A 17 -13.29 -9.70 13.93
N TRP A 18 -12.60 -10.23 12.91
CA TRP A 18 -12.00 -9.42 11.85
C TRP A 18 -13.03 -8.50 11.18
N TRP A 19 -14.21 -9.04 10.84
CA TRP A 19 -15.29 -8.22 10.27
C TRP A 19 -15.87 -7.22 11.28
N LEU A 20 -15.95 -7.61 12.55
CA LEU A 20 -16.44 -6.74 13.62
C LEU A 20 -15.49 -5.55 13.82
N GLU A 21 -14.18 -5.79 13.87
CA GLU A 21 -13.12 -4.77 13.98
C GLU A 21 -13.16 -3.81 12.78
N LEU A 22 -13.31 -4.34 11.57
CA LEU A 22 -13.46 -3.51 10.37
C LEU A 22 -14.66 -2.55 10.46
N VAL A 23 -15.81 -3.00 10.95
CA VAL A 23 -17.02 -2.16 11.06
C VAL A 23 -17.08 -1.27 12.31
N THR A 24 -16.22 -1.52 13.30
CA THR A 24 -16.19 -0.75 14.56
C THR A 24 -15.43 0.54 14.36
N THR A 25 -16.11 1.67 14.61
CA THR A 25 -15.50 3.00 14.49
C THR A 25 -14.51 3.27 15.60
N ASN A 26 -13.47 4.07 15.33
CA ASN A 26 -12.42 4.42 16.28
C ASN A 26 -11.56 3.22 16.74
N GLU A 27 -11.62 2.09 16.04
CA GLU A 27 -10.69 0.96 16.23
C GLU A 27 -9.63 0.97 15.16
N ALA A 28 -8.36 0.86 15.56
CA ALA A 28 -7.24 0.81 14.64
C ALA A 28 -7.33 -0.45 13.77
N LEU A 29 -7.24 -0.27 12.45
CA LEU A 29 -7.07 -1.40 11.55
C LEU A 29 -5.68 -1.99 11.74
N ASP A 30 -5.58 -3.31 11.76
CA ASP A 30 -4.30 -4.00 11.75
C ASP A 30 -3.72 -4.11 10.32
N ASP A 31 -2.59 -4.81 10.22
CA ASP A 31 -1.92 -5.13 8.97
C ASP A 31 -2.81 -5.96 8.03
N THR A 32 -3.47 -7.00 8.55
CA THR A 32 -4.34 -7.87 7.73
C THR A 32 -5.50 -7.12 7.11
N HIS A 33 -6.13 -6.19 7.83
CA HIS A 33 -7.20 -5.34 7.32
C HIS A 33 -6.70 -4.46 6.17
N THR A 34 -5.52 -3.86 6.36
CA THR A 34 -4.91 -2.97 5.37
C THR A 34 -4.51 -3.75 4.13
N ASP A 35 -3.86 -4.90 4.28
CA ASP A 35 -3.40 -5.74 3.18
C ASP A 35 -4.57 -6.28 2.35
N VAL A 36 -5.65 -6.75 2.99
CA VAL A 36 -6.87 -7.19 2.28
C VAL A 36 -7.48 -6.05 1.47
N CYS A 37 -7.54 -4.84 2.03
CA CYS A 37 -8.08 -3.68 1.34
C CYS A 37 -7.19 -3.27 0.16
N PHE A 38 -5.87 -3.25 0.33
CA PHE A 38 -4.92 -2.87 -0.74
C PHE A 38 -4.79 -3.95 -1.82
N TYR A 39 -4.97 -5.23 -1.47
CA TYR A 39 -5.18 -6.31 -2.45
C TYR A 39 -6.44 -6.03 -3.27
N TYR A 40 -7.57 -5.75 -2.62
CA TYR A 40 -8.81 -5.45 -3.34
C TYR A 40 -8.69 -4.20 -4.23
N LEU A 41 -8.01 -3.13 -3.78
CA LEU A 41 -7.71 -1.98 -4.64
C LEU A 41 -6.82 -2.35 -5.83
N ARG A 42 -5.82 -3.21 -5.65
CA ARG A 42 -4.99 -3.74 -6.74
C ARG A 42 -5.80 -4.53 -7.76
N LYS A 43 -6.78 -5.31 -7.30
CA LYS A 43 -7.76 -5.99 -8.17
C LYS A 43 -8.55 -5.01 -9.01
N LEU A 44 -9.00 -3.89 -8.43
CA LEU A 44 -9.70 -2.84 -9.16
C LEU A 44 -8.79 -2.13 -10.16
N LEU A 45 -7.53 -1.87 -9.82
CA LEU A 45 -6.56 -1.28 -10.73
C LEU A 45 -6.33 -2.15 -11.97
N ARG A 46 -6.28 -3.48 -11.79
CA ARG A 46 -5.99 -4.42 -12.88
C ARG A 46 -7.21 -4.84 -13.70
N TYR A 47 -8.38 -4.96 -13.06
CA TYR A 47 -9.56 -5.58 -13.66
C TYR A 47 -10.85 -4.75 -13.49
N GLY A 48 -10.78 -3.64 -12.75
CA GLY A 48 -11.95 -2.82 -12.44
C GLY A 48 -12.43 -2.04 -13.67
N PRO A 49 -13.70 -2.17 -14.06
CA PRO A 49 -14.23 -1.41 -15.19
C PRO A 49 -14.19 0.08 -14.88
N GLY A 50 -13.65 0.87 -15.79
CA GLY A 50 -13.61 2.33 -15.68
C GLY A 50 -12.44 2.89 -14.86
N ILE A 51 -11.59 2.05 -14.27
CA ILE A 51 -10.33 2.49 -13.66
C ILE A 51 -9.30 2.72 -14.78
N LYS A 52 -8.86 3.97 -14.95
CA LYS A 52 -7.93 4.37 -16.02
C LYS A 52 -6.53 4.64 -15.53
N ILE A 53 -6.36 4.90 -14.24
CA ILE A 53 -5.05 5.17 -13.67
C ILE A 53 -4.18 3.92 -13.79
N ASN A 54 -2.92 4.11 -14.13
CA ASN A 54 -1.97 3.03 -14.22
C ASN A 54 -1.15 2.97 -12.92
N ALA A 55 -1.61 2.13 -11.99
CA ALA A 55 -1.00 2.03 -10.67
C ALA A 55 -0.96 0.60 -10.16
N THR A 56 -0.11 0.38 -9.15
CA THR A 56 -0.18 -0.81 -8.30
C THR A 56 -0.09 -0.42 -6.82
N THR A 57 -0.13 -1.41 -5.94
CA THR A 57 0.00 -1.23 -4.49
C THR A 57 1.19 -2.00 -3.93
N THR A 58 1.53 -1.80 -2.66
CA THR A 58 2.30 -2.75 -1.82
C THR A 58 1.45 -3.22 -0.65
N ASP A 59 2.04 -3.97 0.27
CA ASP A 59 1.42 -4.47 1.50
C ASP A 59 2.28 -4.12 2.73
N PHE A 60 1.87 -4.59 3.90
CA PHE A 60 2.60 -4.43 5.15
C PHE A 60 3.93 -5.19 5.18
N ALA A 61 4.06 -6.28 4.44
CA ALA A 61 5.33 -7.03 4.35
C ALA A 61 6.41 -6.18 3.68
N PHE A 62 6.07 -5.39 2.66
CA PHE A 62 6.99 -4.42 2.07
C PHE A 62 7.48 -3.40 3.09
N ASP A 63 6.57 -2.77 3.84
CA ASP A 63 6.88 -1.79 4.90
C ASP A 63 7.83 -2.40 5.94
N SER A 64 7.51 -3.61 6.40
CA SER A 64 8.31 -4.35 7.38
C SER A 64 9.72 -4.70 6.87
N LEU A 65 9.83 -5.16 5.62
CA LEU A 65 11.11 -5.53 5.01
C LEU A 65 12.03 -4.32 4.84
N VAL A 66 11.51 -3.20 4.30
CA VAL A 66 12.29 -1.96 4.12
C VAL A 66 12.81 -1.48 5.47
N ARG A 67 11.95 -1.39 6.49
CA ARG A 67 12.35 -0.92 7.83
C ARG A 67 13.39 -1.82 8.47
N ARG A 68 13.19 -3.13 8.44
CA ARG A 68 14.11 -4.11 9.04
C ARG A 68 15.50 -4.02 8.44
N LEU A 69 15.61 -3.75 7.14
CA LEU A 69 16.87 -3.74 6.41
C LEU A 69 17.56 -2.38 6.41
N TYR A 70 16.89 -1.30 6.80
CA TYR A 70 17.38 0.07 6.61
C TYR A 70 18.71 0.35 7.33
N ASP A 71 18.88 -0.13 8.56
CA ASP A 71 20.11 0.12 9.34
C ASP A 71 21.31 -0.61 8.75
N ASP A 72 21.13 -1.81 8.22
CA ASP A 72 22.19 -2.58 7.56
C ASP A 72 22.48 -2.02 6.17
N PHE A 73 21.44 -1.65 5.43
CA PHE A 73 21.55 -0.95 4.15
C PHE A 73 22.34 0.36 4.28
N SER A 74 22.11 1.11 5.36
CA SER A 74 22.81 2.38 5.62
C SER A 74 24.31 2.19 5.86
N LYS A 75 24.75 0.98 6.23
CA LYS A 75 26.16 0.61 6.40
C LYS A 75 26.75 0.01 5.12
N ASP A 76 25.97 -0.85 4.45
CA ASP A 76 26.34 -1.52 3.21
C ASP A 76 25.11 -1.68 2.29
N PRO A 77 24.96 -0.82 1.26
CA PRO A 77 23.85 -0.93 0.32
C PRO A 77 23.76 -2.27 -0.43
N LEU A 78 24.86 -3.02 -0.52
CA LEU A 78 24.89 -4.33 -1.20
C LEU A 78 24.07 -5.39 -0.47
N VAL A 79 23.66 -5.17 0.79
CA VAL A 79 22.72 -6.05 1.49
C VAL A 79 21.46 -6.27 0.68
N LEU A 80 21.02 -5.25 -0.08
CA LEU A 80 19.79 -5.27 -0.86
C LEU A 80 19.83 -6.28 -2.01
N VAL A 81 21.01 -6.51 -2.60
CA VAL A 81 21.21 -7.44 -3.72
C VAL A 81 20.90 -8.89 -3.30
N LYS A 82 21.04 -9.19 -2.00
CA LYS A 82 20.74 -10.52 -1.43
C LYS A 82 19.27 -10.68 -1.01
N GLN A 83 18.45 -9.64 -1.11
CA GLN A 83 17.06 -9.64 -0.64
C GLN A 83 16.09 -9.88 -1.79
N THR A 84 16.02 -11.12 -2.26
CA THR A 84 15.14 -11.56 -3.35
C THR A 84 13.68 -11.13 -3.14
N SER A 85 13.15 -11.31 -1.92
CA SER A 85 11.79 -10.88 -1.55
C SER A 85 11.57 -9.39 -1.78
N LEU A 86 12.51 -8.53 -1.39
CA LEU A 86 12.34 -7.08 -1.54
C LEU A 86 12.54 -6.63 -3.00
N LEU A 87 13.51 -7.22 -3.71
CA LEU A 87 13.73 -6.99 -5.14
C LEU A 87 12.56 -7.49 -6.01
N SER A 88 11.79 -8.46 -5.53
CA SER A 88 10.64 -8.99 -6.27
C SER A 88 9.43 -8.05 -6.31
N TYR A 89 9.38 -7.00 -5.47
CA TYR A 89 8.31 -6.00 -5.51
C TYR A 89 8.35 -5.14 -6.77
N PRO A 90 9.46 -4.43 -7.10
CA PRO A 90 9.52 -3.61 -8.32
C PRO A 90 9.33 -4.38 -9.62
N ILE A 91 9.77 -5.64 -9.68
CA ILE A 91 9.55 -6.48 -10.87
C ILE A 91 8.14 -7.06 -10.95
N GLY A 92 7.29 -6.83 -9.94
CA GLY A 92 5.89 -7.27 -9.94
C GLY A 92 5.69 -8.73 -9.57
N LEU A 93 6.72 -9.42 -9.05
CA LEU A 93 6.66 -10.85 -8.77
C LEU A 93 6.31 -11.19 -7.33
N TYR A 94 6.50 -10.32 -6.33
CA TYR A 94 6.28 -10.72 -4.93
C TYR A 94 4.81 -10.99 -4.56
N MET A 95 3.92 -10.18 -5.11
CA MET A 95 2.54 -10.12 -4.66
C MET A 95 1.56 -10.55 -5.74
N PRO A 96 0.45 -11.20 -5.34
CA PRO A 96 -0.62 -11.52 -6.26
C PRO A 96 -1.25 -10.33 -6.98
N CYS A 97 -1.64 -10.57 -8.23
CA CYS A 97 -2.22 -9.57 -9.14
C CYS A 97 -1.37 -8.29 -9.32
N ASN A 98 -0.09 -8.31 -9.00
CA ASN A 98 0.79 -7.16 -9.07
C ASN A 98 1.27 -6.89 -10.50
N THR A 99 1.56 -5.62 -10.78
CA THR A 99 2.10 -5.15 -12.06
C THR A 99 3.51 -4.64 -11.79
N SER A 100 4.44 -4.89 -12.72
CA SER A 100 5.80 -4.37 -12.58
C SER A 100 5.78 -2.86 -12.43
N TRP A 101 6.65 -2.32 -11.58
CA TRP A 101 6.81 -0.88 -11.43
C TRP A 101 7.30 -0.23 -12.73
N ARG A 102 7.94 -1.00 -13.64
CA ARG A 102 8.30 -0.53 -15.00
C ARG A 102 7.08 -0.25 -15.88
N GLU A 103 5.92 -0.82 -15.55
CA GLU A 103 4.71 -0.80 -16.38
C GLU A 103 3.61 0.08 -15.80
N VAL A 104 3.83 0.69 -14.62
CA VAL A 104 2.87 1.59 -13.95
C VAL A 104 3.45 2.98 -13.75
N ASP A 105 2.57 3.97 -13.56
CA ASP A 105 2.96 5.35 -13.25
C ASP A 105 3.05 5.60 -11.73
N HIS A 106 2.36 4.77 -10.95
CA HIS A 106 2.18 5.00 -9.52
C HIS A 106 2.23 3.72 -8.68
N VAL A 107 2.82 3.81 -7.49
CA VAL A 107 2.80 2.74 -6.49
C VAL A 107 2.23 3.29 -5.17
N LEU A 108 1.15 2.69 -4.69
CA LEU A 108 0.49 3.07 -3.44
C LEU A 108 0.90 2.14 -2.30
N MET A 109 1.59 2.69 -1.31
CA MET A 109 2.20 1.92 -0.22
C MET A 109 1.56 2.30 1.13
N PRO A 110 0.78 1.41 1.76
CA PRO A 110 0.34 1.63 3.13
C PRO A 110 1.51 1.43 4.08
N LEU A 111 1.85 2.45 4.87
CA LEU A 111 2.98 2.38 5.81
C LEU A 111 2.50 2.53 7.25
N ARG A 112 3.01 1.66 8.15
CA ARG A 112 2.68 1.69 9.58
C ARG A 112 3.71 2.49 10.36
N MET A 113 3.24 3.47 11.11
CA MET A 113 4.04 4.23 12.08
C MET A 113 3.86 3.62 13.47
N TYR A 114 4.74 2.68 13.82
CA TYR A 114 4.63 1.89 15.06
C TYR A 114 4.55 2.74 16.33
N ASN A 115 5.39 3.78 16.43
CA ASN A 115 5.42 4.67 17.61
C ASN A 115 4.11 5.45 17.83
N PHE A 116 3.24 5.51 16.82
CA PHE A 116 1.99 6.28 16.85
C PHE A 116 0.75 5.41 16.65
N VAL A 117 0.92 4.10 16.42
CA VAL A 117 -0.16 3.19 16.00
C VAL A 117 -0.99 3.81 14.87
N HIS A 118 -0.29 4.37 13.88
CA HIS A 118 -0.89 5.22 12.84
C HIS A 118 -0.53 4.71 11.45
N TRP A 119 -1.49 4.74 10.53
CA TRP A 119 -1.28 4.41 9.13
C TRP A 119 -1.17 5.68 8.29
N ILE A 120 -0.24 5.68 7.33
CA ILE A 120 -0.14 6.69 6.29
C ILE A 120 -0.13 6.04 4.91
N LEU A 121 -0.52 6.79 3.88
CA LEU A 121 -0.31 6.39 2.50
C LEU A 121 0.96 7.07 1.99
N CYS A 122 1.91 6.28 1.49
CA CYS A 122 3.02 6.77 0.71
C CYS A 122 2.78 6.42 -0.76
N HIS A 123 2.62 7.43 -1.60
CA HIS A 123 2.43 7.29 -3.03
C HIS A 123 3.74 7.58 -3.73
N PHE A 124 4.35 6.57 -4.34
CA PHE A 124 5.47 6.76 -5.22
C PHE A 124 4.97 7.17 -6.60
N ASP A 125 5.27 8.41 -6.99
CA ASP A 125 5.09 8.91 -8.35
C ASP A 125 6.37 8.60 -9.13
N ILE A 126 6.29 7.64 -10.05
CA ILE A 126 7.43 7.14 -10.79
C ILE A 126 7.91 8.17 -11.81
N LYS A 127 6.99 8.91 -12.42
CA LYS A 127 7.32 9.93 -13.41
C LYS A 127 8.10 11.07 -12.77
N GLU A 128 7.65 11.54 -11.61
CA GLU A 128 8.28 12.64 -10.88
C GLU A 128 9.43 12.17 -9.95
N MET A 129 9.65 10.86 -9.86
CA MET A 129 10.61 10.23 -8.94
C MET A 129 10.52 10.81 -7.52
N CYS A 130 9.30 10.89 -6.98
CA CYS A 130 9.04 11.45 -5.65
C CYS A 130 8.01 10.67 -4.84
N LEU A 131 8.08 10.80 -3.51
CA LEU A 131 7.13 10.20 -2.59
C LEU A 131 6.13 11.24 -2.09
N ASN A 132 4.86 11.09 -2.41
CA ASN A 132 3.77 11.92 -1.92
C ASN A 132 3.13 11.24 -0.69
N THR A 133 3.13 11.92 0.47
CA THR A 133 2.66 11.35 1.73
C THR A 133 1.29 11.91 2.12
N TYR A 134 0.37 11.01 2.47
CA TYR A 134 -0.98 11.34 2.88
C TYR A 134 -1.13 11.00 4.36
N ASN A 135 -1.44 12.01 5.15
CA ASN A 135 -1.59 11.88 6.59
C ASN A 135 -2.95 12.46 7.02
N SER A 136 -3.79 11.61 7.63
CA SER A 136 -5.07 12.02 8.20
C SER A 136 -4.95 12.57 9.62
N TYR A 137 -3.81 12.45 10.29
CA TYR A 137 -3.67 12.78 11.71
C TYR A 137 -2.63 13.86 12.00
N THR A 138 -2.73 14.98 11.26
CA THR A 138 -1.79 16.11 11.37
C THR A 138 -1.83 16.85 12.72
N LYS A 139 -2.81 16.56 13.60
CA LYS A 139 -2.85 17.14 14.95
C LYS A 139 -1.66 16.66 15.80
N ILE A 140 -1.38 15.35 15.77
CA ILE A 140 -0.31 14.71 16.56
C ILE A 140 0.88 14.38 15.66
N VAL A 141 0.65 13.73 14.53
CA VAL A 141 1.70 13.29 13.63
C VAL A 141 2.04 14.43 12.67
N LYS A 142 3.07 15.22 13.02
CA LYS A 142 3.53 16.37 12.24
C LYS A 142 4.47 15.95 11.11
N GLU A 143 4.68 16.85 10.17
CA GLU A 143 5.53 16.63 9.00
C GLU A 143 6.94 16.09 9.33
N PRO A 144 7.70 16.61 10.31
CA PRO A 144 9.02 16.06 10.63
C PRO A 144 8.99 14.57 10.99
N VAL A 145 7.95 14.13 11.70
CA VAL A 145 7.74 12.72 12.07
C VAL A 145 7.44 11.86 10.84
N ILE A 146 6.66 12.40 9.89
CA ILE A 146 6.39 11.72 8.61
C ILE A 146 7.68 11.59 7.79
N LEU A 147 8.45 12.67 7.67
CA LEU A 147 9.70 12.68 6.92
C LEU A 147 10.70 11.67 7.47
N GLU A 148 10.82 11.55 8.79
CA GLU A 148 11.63 10.52 9.44
C GLU A 148 11.10 9.12 9.15
N ALA A 149 9.79 8.88 9.30
CA ALA A 149 9.19 7.57 9.09
C ALA A 149 9.26 7.07 7.64
N VAL A 150 9.29 7.99 6.66
CA VAL A 150 9.34 7.72 5.21
C VAL A 150 10.77 7.71 4.66
N ARG A 151 11.76 8.23 5.41
CA ARG A 151 13.17 8.26 5.00
C ARG A 151 13.70 6.91 4.48
N PRO A 152 13.44 5.75 5.12
CA PRO A 152 13.89 4.46 4.59
C PRO A 152 13.44 4.19 3.16
N PHE A 153 12.20 4.54 2.83
CA PHE A 153 11.61 4.34 1.50
C PHE A 153 12.22 5.31 0.48
N SER A 154 12.38 6.58 0.86
CA SER A 154 13.02 7.61 0.02
C SER A 154 14.42 7.18 -0.42
N VAL A 155 15.17 6.54 0.47
CA VAL A 155 16.55 6.12 0.20
C VAL A 155 16.62 4.76 -0.49
N MET A 156 15.84 3.76 -0.07
CA MET A 156 15.99 2.38 -0.57
C MET A 156 15.26 2.13 -1.91
N ILE A 157 14.16 2.82 -2.22
CA ILE A 157 13.44 2.62 -3.49
C ILE A 157 14.35 2.86 -4.71
N PRO A 158 15.14 3.94 -4.80
CA PRO A 158 16.11 4.14 -5.89
C PRO A 158 17.04 2.94 -6.11
N TYR A 159 17.54 2.32 -5.03
CA TYR A 159 18.40 1.14 -5.10
C TYR A 159 17.64 -0.11 -5.56
N LEU A 160 16.40 -0.29 -5.08
CA LEU A 160 15.53 -1.36 -5.56
C LEU A 160 15.29 -1.25 -7.06
N LEU A 161 15.00 -0.05 -7.55
CA LEU A 161 14.82 0.22 -8.98
C LEU A 161 16.10 -0.07 -9.76
N PHE A 162 17.25 0.41 -9.28
CA PHE A 162 18.54 0.19 -9.92
C PHE A 162 18.89 -1.31 -10.05
N HIS A 163 18.81 -2.08 -8.95
CA HIS A 163 19.17 -3.49 -8.94
C HIS A 163 18.15 -4.41 -9.62
N THR A 164 16.93 -3.92 -9.86
CA THR A 164 15.93 -4.63 -10.66
C THR A 164 15.97 -4.22 -12.13
N GLY A 165 16.97 -3.44 -12.55
CA GLY A 165 17.20 -3.00 -13.92
C GLY A 165 16.21 -1.94 -14.43
N PHE A 166 15.44 -1.29 -13.56
CA PHE A 166 14.40 -0.32 -13.95
C PHE A 166 14.90 0.80 -14.88
N PHE A 167 16.18 1.15 -14.78
CA PHE A 167 16.82 2.21 -15.57
C PHE A 167 17.55 1.69 -16.82
N GLU A 168 17.52 0.39 -17.10
CA GLU A 168 18.11 -0.20 -18.32
C GLU A 168 17.56 0.51 -19.56
N GLY A 169 18.46 0.96 -20.44
CA GLY A 169 18.11 1.69 -21.66
C GLY A 169 17.71 3.16 -21.47
N LYS A 170 17.66 3.69 -20.22
CA LYS A 170 17.30 5.10 -19.95
C LYS A 170 18.48 6.07 -19.95
N ASN A 171 19.72 5.60 -20.13
CA ASN A 171 20.97 6.39 -20.08
C ASN A 171 21.09 7.29 -18.83
N ILE A 172 20.58 6.84 -17.68
CA ILE A 172 20.67 7.56 -16.41
C ILE A 172 21.94 7.10 -15.69
N PRO A 173 22.87 8.00 -15.33
CA PRO A 173 24.04 7.65 -14.53
C PRO A 173 23.65 7.09 -13.16
N GLU A 174 24.44 6.16 -12.64
CA GLU A 174 24.18 5.51 -11.35
C GLU A 174 23.96 6.52 -10.20
N HIS A 175 24.78 7.57 -10.10
CA HIS A 175 24.65 8.58 -9.05
C HIS A 175 23.32 9.36 -9.10
N GLU A 176 22.73 9.54 -10.28
CA GLU A 176 21.40 10.13 -10.42
C GLU A 176 20.30 9.09 -10.14
N ALA A 177 20.48 7.84 -10.61
CA ALA A 177 19.54 6.75 -10.39
C ALA A 177 19.38 6.37 -8.92
N LEU A 178 20.43 6.51 -8.11
CA LEU A 178 20.46 6.16 -6.69
C LEU A 178 20.14 7.34 -5.76
N LYS A 179 19.84 8.52 -6.31
CA LYS A 179 19.52 9.70 -5.51
C LYS A 179 18.25 9.48 -4.68
N PRO A 180 18.25 9.82 -3.37
CA PRO A 180 17.05 9.71 -2.55
C PRO A 180 15.87 10.48 -3.13
N LEU A 181 14.70 9.86 -3.10
CA LEU A 181 13.47 10.47 -3.60
C LEU A 181 13.06 11.65 -2.73
N VAL A 182 12.64 12.74 -3.35
CA VAL A 182 12.05 13.87 -2.62
C VAL A 182 10.74 13.42 -1.99
N VAL A 183 10.55 13.71 -0.69
CA VAL A 183 9.30 13.44 0.04
C VAL A 183 8.47 14.72 0.09
N LYS A 184 7.20 14.64 -0.31
CA LYS A 184 6.25 15.76 -0.39
C LYS A 184 5.02 15.47 0.46
N MET A 185 4.61 16.41 1.31
CA MET A 185 3.34 16.33 2.03
C MET A 185 2.19 16.72 1.10
N VAL A 186 1.16 15.87 0.99
CA VAL A 186 -0.03 16.20 0.21
C VAL A 186 -0.93 17.16 1.02
N PRO A 187 -1.19 18.38 0.54
CA PRO A 187 -1.95 19.37 1.29
C PRO A 187 -3.47 19.13 1.18
N LYS A 188 -4.23 19.76 2.07
CA LYS A 188 -5.72 19.83 2.02
C LYS A 188 -6.43 18.48 2.03
N LEU A 189 -5.79 17.46 2.59
CA LEU A 189 -6.41 16.16 2.83
C LEU A 189 -7.42 16.21 3.96
N LEU A 190 -8.45 15.38 3.85
CA LEU A 190 -9.45 15.21 4.89
C LEU A 190 -8.85 14.64 6.18
N GLN A 191 -8.93 15.37 7.29
CA GLN A 191 -8.33 14.93 8.55
C GLN A 191 -9.28 14.06 9.39
N GLN A 192 -8.72 13.04 10.06
CA GLN A 192 -9.44 12.24 11.04
C GLN A 192 -9.74 13.06 12.31
N LYS A 193 -10.85 12.71 12.96
CA LYS A 193 -11.34 13.40 14.17
C LYS A 193 -11.14 12.57 15.46
N ASN A 194 -10.63 11.35 15.33
CA ASN A 194 -10.44 10.40 16.41
C ASN A 194 -9.07 9.71 16.25
N ASP A 195 -8.78 8.71 17.08
CA ASP A 195 -7.44 8.13 17.18
C ASP A 195 -7.30 6.82 16.39
N GLY A 196 -8.40 6.08 16.16
CA GLY A 196 -8.35 4.74 15.56
C GLY A 196 -8.63 4.66 14.06
N ASP A 197 -9.24 5.66 13.43
CA ASP A 197 -9.72 5.48 12.04
C ASP A 197 -8.66 5.68 10.93
N CYS A 198 -7.38 5.90 11.26
CA CYS A 198 -6.32 6.21 10.28
C CYS A 198 -6.24 5.25 9.09
N GLY A 199 -6.38 3.94 9.32
CA GLY A 199 -6.39 2.93 8.26
C GLY A 199 -7.54 3.14 7.26
N ILE A 200 -8.73 3.54 7.73
CA ILE A 200 -9.86 3.86 6.85
C ILE A 200 -9.55 5.09 5.99
N TYR A 201 -8.92 6.12 6.56
CA TYR A 201 -8.52 7.29 5.77
C TYR A 201 -7.49 6.93 4.70
N VAL A 202 -6.48 6.11 5.04
CA VAL A 202 -5.48 5.60 4.08
C VAL A 202 -6.14 4.84 2.93
N ILE A 203 -7.07 3.92 3.23
CA ILE A 203 -7.83 3.18 2.20
C ILE A 203 -8.66 4.13 1.34
N LYS A 204 -9.32 5.13 1.94
CA LYS A 204 -10.11 6.12 1.20
C LYS A 204 -9.24 7.04 0.35
N TYR A 205 -8.06 7.45 0.81
CA TYR A 205 -7.14 8.22 -0.02
C TYR A 205 -6.72 7.43 -1.25
N ALA A 206 -6.34 6.15 -1.07
CA ALA A 206 -5.99 5.27 -2.17
C ALA A 206 -7.19 5.05 -3.11
N GLU A 207 -8.39 4.81 -2.58
CA GLU A 207 -9.58 4.62 -3.41
C GLU A 207 -9.94 5.86 -4.24
N TYR A 208 -9.93 7.06 -3.64
CA TYR A 208 -10.17 8.29 -4.38
C TYR A 208 -9.05 8.59 -5.37
N PHE A 209 -7.79 8.26 -5.05
CA PHE A 209 -6.67 8.37 -5.98
C PHE A 209 -6.88 7.50 -7.21
N ILE A 210 -7.24 6.22 -7.03
CA ILE A 210 -7.36 5.31 -8.18
C ILE A 210 -8.54 5.63 -9.11
N ASN A 211 -9.54 6.35 -8.59
CA ASN A 211 -10.66 6.85 -9.38
C ASN A 211 -10.40 8.25 -9.97
N GLU A 212 -9.21 8.82 -9.77
CA GLU A 212 -8.85 10.20 -10.16
C GLU A 212 -9.74 11.28 -9.49
N MET A 213 -10.34 10.96 -8.34
CA MET A 213 -11.34 11.77 -7.64
C MET A 213 -10.82 12.50 -6.39
N LEU A 214 -9.49 12.52 -6.15
CA LEU A 214 -8.94 13.12 -4.91
C LEU A 214 -9.42 14.56 -4.66
N LYS A 215 -9.62 15.36 -5.71
CA LYS A 215 -10.10 16.74 -5.60
C LYS A 215 -11.59 16.83 -5.24
N GLU A 216 -12.38 15.80 -5.54
CA GLU A 216 -13.79 15.71 -5.18
C GLU A 216 -14.03 15.05 -3.82
N MET A 217 -12.96 14.77 -3.05
CA MET A 217 -13.10 14.15 -1.74
C MET A 217 -14.01 15.00 -0.82
N PRO A 218 -15.03 14.39 -0.19
CA PRO A 218 -15.90 15.07 0.75
C PRO A 218 -15.13 15.71 1.90
N LYS A 219 -15.66 16.84 2.40
CA LYS A 219 -15.11 17.53 3.57
C LYS A 219 -15.30 16.78 4.89
N ILE A 220 -16.17 15.75 4.92
CA ILE A 220 -16.46 14.93 6.10
C ILE A 220 -16.85 13.53 5.59
N PHE A 221 -16.36 12.49 6.24
CA PHE A 221 -16.88 11.13 6.09
C PHE A 221 -17.80 10.77 7.26
N ASN A 222 -18.90 10.08 6.94
CA ASN A 222 -19.60 9.25 7.93
C ASN A 222 -18.80 7.94 8.07
N ILE A 223 -17.85 7.90 9.00
CA ILE A 223 -16.91 6.77 9.12
C ILE A 223 -17.63 5.45 9.38
N ALA A 224 -18.71 5.44 10.17
CA ALA A 224 -19.51 4.24 10.38
C ALA A 224 -20.07 3.70 9.07
N GLN A 225 -20.58 4.57 8.20
CA GLN A 225 -21.08 4.17 6.89
C GLN A 225 -19.96 3.74 5.94
N VAL A 226 -18.82 4.44 5.94
CA VAL A 226 -17.64 4.07 5.13
C VAL A 226 -17.14 2.68 5.50
N ARG A 227 -16.94 2.41 6.79
CA ARG A 227 -16.53 1.10 7.31
C ARG A 227 -17.50 -0.01 6.93
N LYS A 228 -18.81 0.20 7.11
CA LYS A 228 -19.85 -0.76 6.69
C LYS A 228 -19.85 -1.00 5.19
N HIS A 229 -19.65 0.04 4.38
CA HIS A 229 -19.60 -0.08 2.93
C HIS A 229 -18.38 -0.88 2.48
N LEU A 230 -17.21 -0.60 3.07
CA LEU A 230 -15.97 -1.35 2.81
C LEU A 230 -16.12 -2.83 3.19
N ALA A 231 -16.61 -3.12 4.40
CA ALA A 231 -16.88 -4.49 4.83
C ALA A 231 -17.85 -5.22 3.90
N THR A 232 -18.93 -4.55 3.47
CA THR A 232 -19.91 -5.12 2.54
C THR A 232 -19.27 -5.46 1.20
N ARG A 233 -18.43 -4.58 0.63
CA ARG A 233 -17.74 -4.82 -0.64
C ARG A 233 -16.77 -5.98 -0.58
N LEU A 234 -15.96 -6.05 0.48
CA LEU A 234 -15.03 -7.15 0.68
C LEU A 234 -15.78 -8.48 0.87
N TYR A 235 -16.87 -8.48 1.64
CA TYR A 235 -17.70 -9.66 1.84
C TYR A 235 -18.31 -10.15 0.53
N VAL A 236 -18.93 -9.26 -0.26
CA VAL A 236 -19.52 -9.61 -1.56
C VAL A 236 -18.45 -10.14 -2.51
N TYR A 237 -17.29 -9.49 -2.57
CA TYR A 237 -16.16 -9.94 -3.40
C TYR A 237 -15.70 -11.34 -3.02
N ALA A 238 -15.43 -11.59 -1.74
CA ALA A 238 -14.97 -12.90 -1.28
C ALA A 238 -16.05 -13.98 -1.44
N LYS A 239 -17.32 -13.64 -1.23
CA LYS A 239 -18.43 -14.57 -1.45
C LYS A 239 -18.58 -14.95 -2.92
N LYS A 240 -18.38 -13.99 -3.82
CA LYS A 240 -18.36 -14.24 -5.27
C LYS A 240 -17.23 -15.20 -5.64
N LYS A 241 -16.00 -14.96 -5.18
CA LYS A 241 -14.86 -15.89 -5.37
C LYS A 241 -15.18 -17.32 -4.88
N GLN A 242 -15.76 -17.44 -3.69
CA GLN A 242 -16.14 -18.75 -3.13
C GLN A 242 -17.20 -19.50 -3.96
N VAL A 243 -18.21 -18.79 -4.47
CA VAL A 243 -19.34 -19.42 -5.18
C VAL A 243 -18.95 -19.76 -6.61
N GLU A 244 -18.21 -18.88 -7.29
CA GLU A 244 -17.85 -19.03 -8.69
C GLU A 244 -16.54 -19.81 -8.88
N ASN A 245 -15.83 -20.14 -7.79
CA ASN A 245 -14.59 -20.91 -7.77
C ASN A 245 -13.52 -20.42 -8.76
N TYR A 246 -13.47 -19.10 -9.00
CA TYR A 246 -12.39 -18.50 -9.78
C TYR A 246 -11.35 -17.90 -8.83
N ASP A 247 -10.13 -18.37 -8.98
CA ASP A 247 -8.97 -17.56 -8.68
C ASP A 247 -8.69 -16.70 -9.90
N THR A 248 -8.37 -15.45 -9.65
CA THR A 248 -7.94 -14.56 -10.72
C THR A 248 -6.49 -14.83 -11.04
N ASP A 249 -6.08 -14.66 -12.30
CA ASP A 249 -4.72 -14.95 -12.74
C ASP A 249 -3.67 -14.33 -11.79
N ASN A 250 -2.70 -15.16 -11.38
CA ASN A 250 -1.65 -14.83 -10.41
C ASN A 250 -2.15 -14.48 -9.00
N ASP A 251 -3.26 -15.08 -8.53
CA ASP A 251 -3.68 -15.01 -7.10
C ASP A 251 -2.70 -15.73 -6.15
N TRP A 252 -1.75 -16.48 -6.70
CA TRP A 252 -0.69 -17.16 -5.97
C TRP A 252 0.66 -16.86 -6.59
N VAL A 253 1.58 -16.35 -5.76
CA VAL A 253 3.01 -16.28 -6.10
C VAL A 253 3.72 -17.26 -5.16
N PRO A 254 4.46 -18.25 -5.67
CA PRO A 254 5.37 -19.03 -4.83
C PRO A 254 6.40 -18.08 -4.21
N LYS A 255 6.34 -17.92 -2.89
CA LYS A 255 7.41 -17.25 -2.13
C LYS A 255 8.50 -18.30 -1.94
N ASP A 256 9.51 -18.30 -2.80
CA ASP A 256 10.70 -19.14 -2.59
C ASP A 256 11.33 -18.75 -1.24
N VAL A 257 11.55 -19.77 -0.39
CA VAL A 257 12.02 -19.69 1.01
C VAL A 257 13.49 -19.27 1.10
#